data_AF-A0A7S2N6V9-F1
#
_entry.id   AF-A0A7S2N6V9-F1
#
_cell.length_a   1.000
_cell.length_b   1.000
_cell.length_c   1.000
_cell.angle_alpha   90.00
_cell.angle_beta   90.00
_cell.angle_gamma   90.00
#
_symmetry.space_group_name_H-M   'P 1'
#
loop_
_entity.id
_entity.type
_entity.pdbx_description
1 polymer ?
#
loop_
_entity_poly.entity_id
_entity_poly.type
_entity_poly.pdbx_seq_one_letter_code
_entity_poly.pdbx_strand_id
1 'polypeptide(L)'
;VLETPFGANVDIRDTVNYREVMKQYSLGPNGGILTALNLFATRFEQVLGLINKRVDSGKPPQYALFDTPGQIEIFTWSASGQIITESLAASYPTVIVYVVDIVRCQNAVTFMSNMLYACSILYKLKLPMVLAFNKTDMAPCDFAHKWMSNLESFGEALQ
;
A
#
# COMPACT_ATOMS: atom_id res chain seq x y z
N VAL A 1 -2.92 -11.21 11.20
CA VAL A 1 -3.79 -12.09 10.39
C VAL A 1 -2.97 -13.31 10.00
N LEU A 2 -3.42 -14.53 10.34
CA LEU A 2 -2.64 -15.76 10.13
C LEU A 2 -2.86 -16.37 8.74
N GLU A 3 -3.95 -16.02 8.05
CA GLU A 3 -4.30 -16.53 6.72
C GLU A 3 -4.82 -15.39 5.84
N THR A 4 -4.43 -15.37 4.57
CA THR A 4 -4.93 -14.38 3.60
C THR A 4 -6.29 -14.84 3.07
N PRO A 5 -7.27 -13.94 2.89
CA PRO A 5 -8.59 -14.30 2.35
C PRO A 5 -8.56 -14.59 0.84
N PHE A 6 -7.36 -14.60 0.24
CA PHE A 6 -7.11 -14.87 -1.17
C PHE A 6 -5.87 -15.78 -1.32
N GLY A 7 -5.79 -16.48 -2.45
CA GLY A 7 -4.63 -17.29 -2.81
C GLY A 7 -3.47 -16.42 -3.26
N ALA A 8 -2.51 -16.18 -2.37
CA ALA A 8 -1.28 -15.46 -2.71
C ALA A 8 -0.34 -16.35 -3.54
N ASN A 9 0.23 -15.81 -4.62
CA ASN A 9 1.24 -16.52 -5.40
C ASN A 9 2.64 -16.45 -4.79
N VAL A 10 2.92 -15.37 -4.08
CA VAL A 10 4.13 -15.15 -3.30
C VAL A 10 3.67 -14.57 -1.97
N ASP A 11 4.08 -15.19 -0.88
CA ASP A 11 3.77 -14.73 0.47
C ASP A 11 5.07 -14.47 1.24
N ILE A 12 5.19 -13.27 1.81
CA ILE A 12 6.32 -12.90 2.67
C ILE A 12 6.47 -13.85 3.87
N ARG A 13 5.36 -14.43 4.34
CA ARG A 13 5.32 -15.35 5.50
C ARG A 13 6.01 -16.67 5.22
N ASP A 14 6.12 -17.08 3.96
CA ASP A 14 6.86 -18.29 3.57
C ASP A 14 8.37 -18.09 3.66
N THR A 15 8.82 -16.83 3.63
CA THR A 15 10.24 -16.47 3.67
C THR A 15 10.67 -16.00 5.06
N VAL A 16 9.79 -15.31 5.79
CA VAL A 16 10.09 -14.70 7.08
C VAL A 16 9.04 -15.08 8.11
N ASN A 17 9.46 -15.79 9.16
CA ASN A 17 8.61 -16.11 10.29
C ASN A 17 8.49 -14.90 11.24
N TYR A 18 7.41 -14.15 11.10
CA TYR A 18 7.14 -12.94 11.89
C TYR A 18 7.22 -13.17 13.41
N ARG A 19 6.66 -14.29 13.92
CA ARG A 19 6.67 -14.59 15.36
C ARG A 19 8.08 -14.85 15.87
N GLU A 20 8.88 -15.54 15.08
CA GLU A 20 10.26 -15.84 15.42
C GLU A 20 11.13 -14.58 15.39
N VAL A 21 10.96 -13.72 14.37
CA VAL A 21 11.64 -12.42 14.30
C VAL A 21 11.33 -11.56 15.53
N MET A 22 10.07 -11.47 15.94
CA MET A 22 9.72 -10.73 17.16
C MET A 22 10.39 -11.30 18.41
N LYS A 23 10.46 -12.63 18.54
CA LYS A 23 11.05 -13.29 19.71
C LYS A 23 12.57 -13.16 19.74
N GLN A 24 13.25 -13.38 18.61
CA GLN A 24 14.71 -13.34 18.52
C GLN A 24 15.26 -11.93 18.76
N TYR A 25 14.60 -10.92 18.19
CA TYR A 25 15.04 -9.52 18.28
C TYR A 25 14.34 -8.72 19.40
N SER A 26 13.50 -9.37 20.22
CA SER A 26 12.72 -8.73 21.30
C SER A 26 11.93 -7.49 20.83
N LEU A 27 11.25 -7.62 19.69
CA LEU A 27 10.56 -6.51 19.03
C LEU A 27 9.07 -6.48 19.37
N GLY A 28 8.52 -5.28 19.48
CA GLY A 28 7.06 -5.06 19.44
C GLY A 28 6.48 -5.28 18.03
N PRO A 29 5.14 -5.23 17.88
CA PRO A 29 4.47 -5.59 16.62
C PRO A 29 4.97 -4.82 15.40
N ASN A 30 5.11 -3.49 15.50
CA ASN A 30 5.60 -2.64 14.40
C ASN A 30 7.07 -2.90 14.07
N GLY A 31 7.91 -3.11 15.09
CA GLY A 31 9.31 -3.48 14.89
C GLY A 31 9.44 -4.82 14.17
N GLY A 32 8.60 -5.79 14.52
CA GLY A 32 8.55 -7.07 13.83
C GLY A 32 8.18 -6.93 12.35
N ILE A 33 7.22 -6.06 12.01
CA ILE A 33 6.79 -5.84 10.61
C ILE A 33 7.93 -5.19 9.83
N LEU A 34 8.56 -4.15 10.39
CA LEU A 34 9.68 -3.46 9.74
C LEU A 34 10.85 -4.41 9.50
N THR A 35 11.24 -5.21 10.50
CA THR A 35 12.33 -6.18 10.35
C THR A 35 11.98 -7.25 9.33
N ALA A 36 10.74 -7.75 9.32
CA ALA A 36 10.31 -8.71 8.32
C ALA A 36 10.36 -8.12 6.90
N LEU A 37 9.92 -6.87 6.73
CA LEU A 37 10.00 -6.15 5.47
C LEU A 37 11.46 -5.93 5.02
N ASN A 38 12.36 -5.59 5.96
CA ASN A 38 13.79 -5.46 5.69
C ASN A 38 14.41 -6.78 5.20
N LEU A 39 14.12 -7.89 5.87
CA LEU A 39 14.59 -9.21 5.47
C LEU A 39 14.04 -9.59 4.09
N PHE A 40 12.77 -9.31 3.83
CA PHE A 40 12.15 -9.59 2.54
C PHE A 40 12.74 -8.75 1.40
N ALA A 41 13.03 -7.47 1.64
CA ALA A 41 13.65 -6.59 0.66
C ALA A 41 15.00 -7.13 0.16
N THR A 42 15.79 -7.81 1.00
CA THR A 42 17.06 -8.44 0.57
C THR A 42 16.88 -9.56 -0.47
N ARG A 43 15.67 -10.13 -0.57
CA ARG A 43 15.33 -11.21 -1.50
C ARG A 43 14.38 -10.77 -2.60
N PHE A 44 14.09 -9.47 -2.70
CA PHE A 44 13.06 -8.96 -3.59
C PHE A 44 13.38 -9.19 -5.08
N GLU A 45 14.66 -9.21 -5.45
CA GLU A 45 15.12 -9.61 -6.79
C GLU A 45 14.64 -11.02 -7.19
N GLN A 46 14.53 -11.95 -6.24
CA GLN A 46 14.00 -13.29 -6.52
C GLN A 46 12.52 -13.22 -6.88
N VAL A 47 11.77 -12.32 -6.25
CA VAL A 47 10.35 -12.08 -6.54
C VAL A 47 10.20 -11.51 -7.95
N LEU A 48 11.02 -10.53 -8.34
CA LEU A 48 11.04 -10.03 -9.72
C LEU A 48 11.35 -11.14 -10.72
N GLY A 49 12.30 -12.02 -10.41
CA GLY A 49 12.59 -13.21 -11.22
C GLY A 49 11.40 -14.15 -11.38
N LEU A 50 10.60 -14.34 -10.33
CA LEU A 50 9.36 -15.14 -10.39
C LEU A 50 8.30 -14.47 -11.27
N ILE A 51 8.17 -13.14 -11.21
CA ILE A 51 7.24 -12.38 -12.05
C ILE A 51 7.67 -12.48 -13.52
N ASN A 52 8.95 -12.27 -13.83
CA ASN A 52 9.48 -12.42 -15.20
C ASN A 52 9.19 -13.80 -15.78
N LYS A 53 9.42 -14.88 -15.02
CA LYS A 53 9.09 -16.25 -15.47
C LYS A 53 7.61 -16.45 -15.77
N ARG A 54 6.72 -15.77 -15.03
CA ARG A 54 5.26 -15.81 -15.29
C ARG A 54 4.88 -15.01 -16.53
N VAL A 55 5.52 -13.86 -16.73
CA VAL A 55 5.34 -13.04 -17.95
C VAL A 55 5.83 -13.79 -19.19
N ASP A 56 6.95 -14.52 -19.09
CA ASP A 56 7.48 -15.33 -20.20
C ASP A 56 6.73 -16.66 -20.39
N SER A 57 5.83 -17.01 -19.46
CA SER A 57 5.01 -18.22 -19.60
C SER A 57 3.98 -18.05 -20.71
N GLY A 58 3.52 -19.15 -21.32
CA GLY A 58 2.54 -19.10 -22.41
C GLY A 58 1.16 -18.49 -22.05
N LYS A 59 0.95 -18.08 -20.79
CA LYS A 59 -0.24 -17.37 -20.30
C LYS A 59 0.17 -16.26 -19.31
N PRO A 60 0.71 -15.13 -19.79
CA PRO A 60 1.13 -14.05 -18.91
C PRO A 60 -0.06 -13.43 -18.17
N PRO A 61 0.08 -13.10 -16.88
CA PRO A 61 -0.93 -12.32 -16.18
C PRO A 61 -0.96 -10.88 -16.70
N GLN A 62 -2.15 -10.28 -16.76
CA GLN A 62 -2.29 -8.87 -17.15
C GLN A 62 -1.82 -7.91 -16.05
N TYR A 63 -2.00 -8.31 -14.77
CA TYR A 63 -1.67 -7.49 -13.61
C TYR A 63 -1.01 -8.35 -12.53
N ALA A 64 -0.11 -7.72 -11.77
CA ALA A 64 0.40 -8.23 -10.51
C ALA A 64 -0.08 -7.30 -9.39
N LEU A 65 -0.78 -7.88 -8.39
CA LEU A 65 -1.28 -7.14 -7.24
C LEU A 65 -0.36 -7.38 -6.04
N PHE A 66 0.02 -6.30 -5.37
CA PHE A 66 0.87 -6.33 -4.17
C PHE A 66 0.07 -5.81 -2.98
N ASP A 67 -0.15 -6.67 -2.00
CA ASP A 67 -0.74 -6.29 -0.73
C ASP A 67 0.37 -5.84 0.23
N THR A 68 0.19 -4.66 0.83
CA THR A 68 1.21 -4.03 1.68
C THR A 68 0.87 -4.22 3.17
N PRO A 69 1.82 -4.04 4.10
CA PRO A 69 1.52 -4.07 5.52
C PRO A 69 0.42 -3.06 5.91
N GLY A 70 -0.49 -3.46 6.80
CA GLY A 70 -1.60 -2.60 7.22
C GLY A 70 -1.21 -1.32 7.97
N GLN A 71 0.05 -1.23 8.43
CA GLN A 71 0.63 0.01 8.95
C GLN A 71 1.32 0.73 7.80
N ILE A 72 0.61 1.69 7.20
CA ILE A 72 1.04 2.38 5.99
C ILE A 72 2.41 3.04 6.15
N GLU A 73 2.72 3.56 7.34
CA GLU A 73 3.98 4.23 7.62
C GLU A 73 5.18 3.30 7.51
N ILE A 74 5.01 2.03 7.88
CA ILE A 74 6.09 1.05 7.81
C ILE A 74 6.44 0.78 6.35
N PHE A 75 5.49 0.84 5.42
CA PHE A 75 5.77 0.66 4.00
C PHE A 75 6.26 1.95 3.34
N THR A 76 5.60 3.08 3.58
CA THR A 76 5.88 4.34 2.86
C THR A 76 7.10 5.08 3.40
N TRP A 77 7.45 4.91 4.68
CA TRP A 77 8.58 5.61 5.31
C TRP A 77 9.82 4.76 5.56
N SER A 78 9.75 3.44 5.35
CA SER A 78 10.93 2.58 5.46
C SER A 78 11.78 2.57 4.19
N ALA A 79 13.09 2.34 4.38
CA ALA A 79 14.01 2.10 3.27
C ALA A 79 13.64 0.82 2.50
N SER A 80 13.16 -0.23 3.19
CA SER A 80 12.79 -1.49 2.56
C SER A 80 11.54 -1.36 1.68
N GLY A 81 10.52 -0.64 2.12
CA GLY A 81 9.35 -0.35 1.28
C GLY A 81 9.69 0.51 0.07
N GLN A 82 10.61 1.49 0.23
CA GLN A 82 11.13 2.27 -0.88
C GLN A 82 11.87 1.41 -1.89
N ILE A 83 12.81 0.56 -1.45
CA ILE A 83 13.55 -0.36 -2.33
C ILE A 83 12.59 -1.25 -3.13
N ILE A 84 11.62 -1.87 -2.44
CA ILE A 84 10.61 -2.74 -3.08
C ILE A 84 9.85 -1.97 -4.17
N THR A 85 9.40 -0.75 -3.85
CA THR A 85 8.61 0.07 -4.76
C THR A 85 9.44 0.54 -5.97
N GLU A 86 10.68 0.97 -5.74
CA GLU A 86 11.59 1.41 -6.80
C GLU A 86 12.00 0.25 -7.72
N SER A 87 12.30 -0.93 -7.16
CA SER A 87 12.59 -2.14 -7.91
C SER A 87 11.41 -2.57 -8.82
N LEU A 88 10.17 -2.45 -8.32
CA LEU A 88 8.97 -2.69 -9.12
C LEU A 88 8.81 -1.65 -10.22
N ALA A 89 8.93 -0.36 -9.89
CA ALA A 89 8.79 0.74 -10.82
C ALA A 89 9.83 0.71 -11.95
N ALA A 90 11.06 0.26 -11.64
CA ALA A 90 12.12 0.11 -12.62
C ALA A 90 11.89 -1.06 -13.59
N SER A 91 11.16 -2.09 -13.14
CA SER A 91 10.93 -3.31 -13.92
C SER A 91 9.61 -3.30 -14.69
N TYR A 92 8.56 -2.69 -14.13
CA TYR A 92 7.20 -2.72 -14.67
C TYR A 92 6.45 -1.40 -14.47
N PRO A 93 5.51 -1.05 -15.35
CA PRO A 93 4.57 0.04 -15.12
C PRO A 93 3.81 -0.17 -13.80
N THR A 94 4.14 0.63 -12.79
CA THR A 94 3.64 0.47 -11.42
C THR A 94 2.72 1.64 -11.06
N VAL A 95 1.56 1.32 -10.49
CA VAL A 95 0.55 2.30 -10.05
C VAL A 95 0.25 2.06 -8.58
N ILE A 96 0.20 3.13 -7.79
CA ILE A 96 -0.17 3.07 -6.38
C ILE A 96 -1.68 3.20 -6.27
N VAL A 97 -2.34 2.21 -5.66
CA VAL A 97 -3.75 2.30 -5.28
C VAL A 97 -3.82 2.75 -3.83
N TYR A 98 -4.17 4.01 -3.62
CA TYR A 98 -4.32 4.57 -2.28
C TYR A 98 -5.77 4.44 -1.83
N VAL A 99 -6.01 3.50 -0.90
CA VAL A 99 -7.35 3.12 -0.45
C VAL A 99 -7.82 4.03 0.69
N VAL A 100 -8.91 4.73 0.45
CA VAL A 100 -9.51 5.67 1.41
C VAL A 100 -10.76 5.04 2.02
N ASP A 101 -10.82 4.98 3.34
CA ASP A 101 -12.03 4.55 4.06
C ASP A 101 -13.04 5.71 4.13
N ILE A 102 -14.06 5.68 3.27
CA ILE A 102 -15.00 6.80 3.12
C ILE A 102 -15.85 7.01 4.38
N VAL A 103 -16.13 5.95 5.15
CA VAL A 103 -16.91 6.03 6.39
C VAL A 103 -16.19 6.88 7.43
N ARG A 104 -14.85 6.82 7.46
CA ARG A 104 -14.03 7.64 8.37
C ARG A 104 -13.77 9.05 7.85
N CYS A 105 -13.88 9.27 6.54
CA CYS A 105 -13.60 10.54 5.90
C CYS A 105 -14.83 11.43 5.68
N GLN A 106 -15.97 11.14 6.33
CA GLN A 106 -17.15 12.01 6.28
C GLN A 106 -16.90 13.39 6.92
N ASN A 107 -15.95 13.50 7.84
CA ASN A 107 -15.50 14.77 8.37
C ASN A 107 -14.46 15.41 7.42
N ALA A 108 -14.68 16.67 7.03
CA ALA A 108 -13.83 17.41 6.10
C ALA A 108 -12.37 17.54 6.57
N VAL A 109 -12.14 17.71 7.88
CA VAL A 109 -10.78 17.77 8.47
C VAL A 109 -10.07 16.44 8.30
N THR A 110 -10.76 15.32 8.59
CA THR A 110 -10.19 13.98 8.42
C THR A 110 -9.91 13.68 6.94
N PHE A 111 -10.82 14.08 6.04
CA PHE A 111 -10.60 13.98 4.60
C PHE A 111 -9.38 14.79 4.16
N MET A 112 -9.25 16.04 4.62
CA MET A 112 -8.11 16.91 4.33
C MET A 112 -6.78 16.27 4.72
N SER A 113 -6.66 15.79 5.97
CA SER A 113 -5.46 15.13 6.46
C SER A 113 -5.12 13.89 5.63
N ASN A 114 -6.14 13.12 5.23
CA ASN A 114 -5.96 11.93 4.42
C ASN A 114 -5.47 12.27 2.99
N MET A 115 -6.02 13.32 2.37
CA MET A 115 -5.57 13.79 1.06
C MET A 115 -4.15 14.36 1.09
N LEU A 116 -3.79 15.12 2.13
CA LEU A 116 -2.41 15.59 2.33
C LEU A 116 -1.43 14.42 2.49
N TYR A 117 -1.86 13.35 3.15
CA TYR A 117 -1.05 12.13 3.28
C TYR A 117 -0.87 11.42 1.94
N ALA A 118 -1.96 11.27 1.16
CA ALA A 118 -1.90 10.73 -0.19
C ALA A 118 -0.95 11.54 -1.09
N CYS A 119 -1.05 12.86 -1.06
CA CYS A 119 -0.13 13.75 -1.78
C CYS A 119 1.31 13.56 -1.32
N SER A 120 1.55 13.43 -0.02
CA SER A 120 2.90 13.19 0.52
C SER A 120 3.51 11.90 -0.03
N ILE A 121 2.72 10.83 -0.12
CA ILE A 121 3.14 9.56 -0.73
C ILE A 121 3.38 9.71 -2.22
N LEU A 122 2.50 10.41 -2.95
CA LEU A 122 2.65 10.68 -4.38
C LEU A 122 3.99 11.37 -4.69
N TYR A 123 4.32 12.43 -3.94
CA TYR A 123 5.58 13.16 -4.10
C TYR A 123 6.81 12.32 -3.75
N LYS A 124 6.68 11.47 -2.71
CA LYS A 124 7.77 10.61 -2.26
C LYS A 124 8.07 9.49 -3.26
N LEU A 125 7.05 8.74 -3.67
CA LEU A 125 7.20 7.57 -4.53
C LEU A 125 7.30 7.95 -6.02
N LYS A 126 6.81 9.14 -6.41
CA LYS A 126 6.81 9.63 -7.80
C LYS A 126 6.17 8.65 -8.80
N LEU A 127 5.18 7.88 -8.32
CA LEU A 127 4.43 6.92 -9.12
C LEU A 127 3.02 7.45 -9.38
N PRO A 128 2.41 7.09 -10.54
CA PRO A 128 0.99 7.34 -10.76
C PRO A 128 0.17 6.78 -9.60
N MET A 129 -0.76 7.58 -9.07
CA MET A 129 -1.61 7.19 -7.94
C MET A 129 -3.08 7.24 -8.34
N VAL A 130 -3.81 6.19 -7.96
CA VAL A 130 -5.27 6.13 -8.04
C VAL A 130 -5.82 6.17 -6.63
N LEU A 131 -6.66 7.16 -6.33
CA LEU A 131 -7.43 7.22 -5.10
C LEU A 131 -8.64 6.28 -5.22
N ALA A 132 -8.72 5.27 -4.36
CA ALA A 132 -9.83 4.32 -4.33
C ALA A 132 -10.67 4.53 -3.06
N PHE A 133 -11.85 5.12 -3.20
CA PHE A 133 -12.80 5.23 -2.10
C PHE A 133 -13.45 3.87 -1.83
N ASN A 134 -13.12 3.27 -0.69
CA ASN A 134 -13.65 1.98 -0.26
C ASN A 134 -14.82 2.15 0.70
N LYS A 135 -15.63 1.08 0.85
CA LYS A 135 -16.82 1.00 1.72
C LYS A 135 -17.94 1.95 1.28
N THR A 136 -18.12 2.13 -0.02
CA THR A 136 -19.18 2.96 -0.59
C THR A 136 -20.57 2.37 -0.38
N ASP A 137 -20.65 1.08 -0.08
CA ASP A 137 -21.87 0.38 0.37
C ASP A 137 -22.34 0.86 1.75
N MET A 138 -21.44 1.39 2.58
CA MET A 138 -21.73 1.88 3.93
C MET A 138 -21.94 3.40 3.99
N ALA A 139 -21.34 4.16 3.09
CA ALA A 139 -21.50 5.61 3.00
C ALA A 139 -21.23 6.15 1.58
N PRO A 140 -21.98 7.17 1.11
CA PRO A 140 -21.79 7.73 -0.23
C PRO A 140 -20.44 8.46 -0.34
N CYS A 141 -19.82 8.44 -1.53
CA CYS A 141 -18.55 9.13 -1.78
C CYS A 141 -18.68 10.43 -2.60
N ASP A 142 -19.90 10.82 -2.99
CA ASP A 142 -20.15 12.00 -3.83
C ASP A 142 -19.59 13.29 -3.22
N PHE A 143 -19.63 13.40 -1.88
CA PHE A 143 -19.08 14.54 -1.16
C PHE A 143 -17.56 14.68 -1.39
N ALA A 144 -16.83 13.56 -1.44
CA ALA A 144 -15.39 13.56 -1.66
C ALA A 144 -15.07 14.03 -3.09
N HIS A 145 -15.85 13.57 -4.08
CA HIS A 145 -15.74 14.08 -5.45
C HIS A 145 -16.02 15.57 -5.53
N LYS A 146 -17.08 16.04 -4.86
CA LYS A 146 -17.43 17.46 -4.79
C LYS A 146 -16.29 18.27 -4.19
N TRP A 147 -15.78 17.88 -3.01
CA TRP A 147 -14.67 18.56 -2.34
C TRP A 147 -13.38 18.60 -3.17
N MET A 148 -13.06 17.54 -3.92
CA MET A 148 -11.88 17.52 -4.79
C MET A 148 -12.06 18.39 -6.04
N SER A 149 -13.29 18.53 -6.55
CA SER A 149 -13.60 19.33 -7.75
C SER A 149 -13.84 20.81 -7.46
N ASN A 150 -14.24 21.16 -6.23
CA ASN A 150 -14.67 22.51 -5.86
C ASN A 150 -14.11 22.88 -4.47
N LEU A 151 -13.09 23.74 -4.50
CA LEU A 151 -12.39 24.25 -3.32
C LEU A 151 -13.27 25.11 -2.39
N GLU A 152 -14.22 25.86 -2.93
CA GLU A 152 -15.15 26.69 -2.11
C GLU A 152 -16.04 25.79 -1.26
N SER A 153 -16.62 24.76 -1.88
CA SER A 153 -17.46 23.78 -1.16
C SER A 153 -16.70 23.00 -0.10
N PHE A 154 -15.39 22.84 -0.28
CA PHE A 154 -14.52 22.22 0.73
C PHE A 154 -14.21 23.18 1.88
N GLY A 155 -13.95 24.47 1.56
CA GLY A 155 -13.74 25.51 2.56
C GLY A 155 -14.96 25.73 3.46
N GLU A 156 -16.16 25.71 2.91
CA GLU A 156 -17.41 25.77 3.68
C GLU A 156 -17.57 24.59 4.64
N ALA A 157 -17.17 23.38 4.22
CA ALA A 157 -17.27 22.18 5.04
C ALA A 157 -16.23 22.12 6.19
N LEU A 158 -15.24 23.01 6.19
CA LEU A 158 -14.20 23.12 7.22
C LEU A 158 -14.55 24.15 8.31
N GLN A 159 -15.62 24.93 8.14
CA GLN A 159 -16.13 25.89 9.13
C GLN A 159 -17.11 25.23 10.11
#